data_AF-A0A7C7G466-F1
#
_entry.id   AF-A0A7C7G466-F1
#
_cell.length_a   1.000
_cell.length_b   1.000
_cell.length_c   1.000
_cell.angle_alpha   90.00
_cell.angle_beta   90.00
_cell.angle_gamma   90.00
#
_symmetry.space_group_name_H-M   'P 1'
#
loop_
_entity.id
_entity.type
_entity.pdbx_description
1 polymer ?
#
loop_
_entity_poly.entity_id
_entity_poly.type
_entity_poly.pdbx_seq_one_letter_code
_entity_poly.pdbx_strand_id
1 'polypeptide(L)'
;MATYNILILGASYGSLLGSKLALAGHSVNMVCLPEEADLINAEGARVRLPIRSLGEIVEINSKIAPGKLSATTTQRVDLSEYDLVALAMQEPQYRSPGVRELLDDIAKAELPCISIMNMPPLPYLARIPGLEITALNKCYTDHTVWENFDPALVTLCSPDPQAFRPPDEKINLLQVGLPTNFKVARFDSDQHTAIIRQLESDIDAIRYDLNGEPIELPVKLRVHGSLFVPLAKWSMLLTGNYRCVRERDMQPIKDAVH
;
A
#
# COMPACT_ATOMS: atom_id res chain seq x y z
N MET A 1 -9.43 -14.59 -16.06
CA MET A 1 -8.36 -14.22 -15.11
C MET A 1 -8.75 -14.75 -13.75
N ALA A 2 -7.79 -15.13 -12.92
CA ALA A 2 -8.08 -15.43 -11.51
C ALA A 2 -8.42 -14.12 -10.80
N THR A 3 -9.54 -14.10 -10.07
CA THR A 3 -9.89 -12.97 -9.21
C THR A 3 -9.34 -13.26 -7.83
N TYR A 4 -8.46 -12.39 -7.33
CA TYR A 4 -7.97 -12.45 -5.95
C TYR A 4 -8.83 -11.58 -5.05
N ASN A 5 -8.94 -12.00 -3.79
CA ASN A 5 -9.50 -11.23 -2.69
C ASN A 5 -8.35 -10.69 -1.83
N ILE A 6 -8.22 -9.35 -1.77
CA ILE A 6 -7.13 -8.68 -1.08
C ILE A 6 -7.66 -7.88 0.11
N LEU A 7 -7.15 -8.18 1.30
CA LEU A 7 -7.36 -7.35 2.48
C LEU A 7 -6.30 -6.26 2.52
N ILE A 8 -6.67 -4.99 2.68
CA ILE A 8 -5.70 -3.90 2.81
C ILE A 8 -5.84 -3.27 4.19
N LEU A 9 -4.79 -3.33 5.01
CA LEU A 9 -4.77 -2.65 6.30
C LEU A 9 -4.43 -1.18 6.07
N GLY A 10 -5.42 -0.30 6.18
CA GLY A 10 -5.33 1.15 5.96
C GLY A 10 -6.02 1.61 4.67
N ALA A 11 -7.04 2.46 4.79
CA ALA A 11 -7.80 3.00 3.65
C ALA A 11 -7.30 4.35 3.11
N SER A 12 -6.21 4.89 3.67
CA SER A 12 -5.56 6.10 3.15
C SER A 12 -4.68 5.79 1.95
N TYR A 13 -3.37 5.59 2.17
CA TYR A 13 -2.46 5.24 1.09
C TYR A 13 -2.85 3.93 0.39
N GLY A 14 -3.49 3.01 1.11
CA GLY A 14 -4.07 1.78 0.57
C GLY A 14 -5.11 2.00 -0.52
N SER A 15 -5.81 3.15 -0.55
CA SER A 15 -6.75 3.48 -1.64
C SER A 15 -6.07 3.55 -3.01
N LEU A 16 -4.78 3.89 -3.08
CA LEU A 16 -4.04 3.89 -4.34
C LEU A 16 -3.92 2.47 -4.90
N LEU A 17 -3.35 1.53 -4.12
CA LEU A 17 -3.22 0.14 -4.55
C LEU A 17 -4.61 -0.51 -4.73
N GLY A 18 -5.51 -0.31 -3.77
CA GLY A 18 -6.86 -0.86 -3.79
C GLY A 18 -7.66 -0.46 -5.02
N SER A 19 -7.63 0.83 -5.40
CA SER A 19 -8.34 1.29 -6.60
C SER A 19 -7.74 0.69 -7.88
N LYS A 20 -6.42 0.51 -7.95
CA LYS A 20 -5.76 -0.14 -9.09
C LYS A 20 -6.14 -1.63 -9.18
N LEU A 21 -6.19 -2.34 -8.05
CA LEU A 21 -6.60 -3.74 -7.99
C LEU A 21 -8.07 -3.93 -8.36
N ALA A 22 -8.96 -3.06 -7.86
CA ALA A 22 -10.36 -3.07 -8.24
C ALA A 22 -10.55 -2.77 -9.73
N LEU A 23 -9.80 -1.79 -10.28
CA LEU A 23 -9.82 -1.51 -11.72
C LEU A 23 -9.31 -2.69 -12.57
N ALA A 24 -8.39 -3.49 -12.02
CA ALA A 24 -7.89 -4.72 -12.63
C ALA A 24 -8.87 -5.91 -12.53
N GLY A 25 -10.03 -5.74 -11.85
CA GLY A 25 -11.05 -6.79 -11.73
C GLY A 25 -10.94 -7.65 -10.47
N HIS A 26 -10.11 -7.26 -9.50
CA HIS A 26 -9.96 -7.98 -8.22
C HIS A 26 -10.94 -7.46 -7.15
N SER A 27 -11.07 -8.22 -6.06
CA SER A 27 -11.86 -7.82 -4.89
C SER A 27 -10.93 -7.26 -3.81
N VAL A 28 -11.29 -6.12 -3.25
CA VAL A 28 -10.50 -5.41 -2.24
C VAL A 28 -11.38 -5.05 -1.06
N ASN A 29 -10.92 -5.36 0.15
CA ASN A 29 -11.54 -4.89 1.39
C ASN A 29 -10.52 -4.10 2.21
N MET A 30 -10.79 -2.81 2.47
CA MET A 30 -9.86 -1.94 3.19
C MET A 30 -10.27 -1.80 4.66
N VAL A 31 -9.35 -2.13 5.57
CA VAL A 31 -9.54 -1.95 7.00
C VAL A 31 -9.29 -0.50 7.39
N CYS A 32 -10.27 0.13 8.02
CA CYS A 32 -10.20 1.52 8.43
C CYS A 32 -11.16 1.85 9.59
N LEU A 33 -11.25 3.13 9.95
CA LEU A 33 -12.19 3.59 10.96
C LEU A 33 -13.64 3.48 10.46
N PRO A 34 -14.64 3.35 11.35
CA PRO A 34 -16.04 3.16 10.96
C PRO A 34 -16.57 4.23 10.00
N GLU A 35 -16.33 5.51 10.30
CA GLU A 35 -16.80 6.64 9.47
C GLU A 35 -16.17 6.62 8.06
N GLU A 36 -14.90 6.21 7.98
CA GLU A 36 -14.18 6.05 6.72
C GLU A 36 -14.73 4.85 5.93
N ALA A 37 -15.07 3.76 6.61
CA ALA A 37 -15.67 2.58 6.00
C ALA A 37 -17.05 2.90 5.43
N ASP A 38 -17.90 3.58 6.19
CA ASP A 38 -19.24 3.98 5.75
C ASP A 38 -19.16 4.89 4.51
N LEU A 39 -18.26 5.87 4.53
CA LEU A 39 -18.07 6.79 3.40
C LEU A 39 -17.56 6.06 2.14
N ILE A 40 -16.53 5.21 2.27
CA ILE A 40 -15.99 4.46 1.14
C ILE A 40 -17.03 3.47 0.58
N ASN A 41 -17.79 2.81 1.46
CA ASN A 41 -18.85 1.91 1.04
C ASN A 41 -20.02 2.64 0.37
N ALA A 42 -20.32 3.88 0.76
CA ALA A 42 -21.35 4.68 0.11
C ALA A 42 -20.87 5.30 -1.22
N GLU A 43 -19.73 5.99 -1.20
CA GLU A 43 -19.29 6.89 -2.29
C GLU A 43 -18.10 6.36 -3.10
N GLY A 44 -17.46 5.28 -2.65
CA GLY A 44 -16.23 4.73 -3.24
C GLY A 44 -14.96 5.39 -2.71
N ALA A 45 -13.82 4.75 -2.97
CA ALA A 45 -12.51 5.38 -2.84
C ALA A 45 -12.23 6.20 -4.10
N ARG A 46 -11.76 7.45 -3.91
CA ARG A 46 -11.45 8.39 -4.98
C ARG A 46 -9.94 8.59 -5.06
N VAL A 47 -9.35 8.44 -6.24
CA VAL A 47 -7.91 8.63 -6.45
C VAL A 47 -7.67 9.57 -7.62
N ARG A 48 -6.98 10.69 -7.36
CA ARG A 48 -6.52 11.63 -8.38
C ARG A 48 -5.12 11.26 -8.86
N LEU A 49 -5.01 10.94 -10.16
CA LEU A 49 -3.76 10.56 -10.82
C LEU A 49 -3.35 11.62 -11.85
N PRO A 50 -2.16 12.21 -11.74
CA PRO A 50 -1.62 13.07 -12.79
C PRO A 50 -1.15 12.22 -13.98
N ILE A 51 -1.71 12.46 -15.16
CA ILE A 51 -1.38 11.77 -16.40
C ILE A 51 -0.50 12.68 -17.25
N ARG A 52 0.81 12.44 -17.17
CA ARG A 52 1.82 13.31 -17.81
C ARG A 52 1.62 13.49 -19.31
N SER A 53 1.18 12.45 -20.02
CA SER A 53 0.92 12.52 -21.47
C SER A 53 -0.26 13.40 -21.85
N LEU A 54 -1.22 13.59 -20.93
CA LEU A 54 -2.40 14.44 -21.12
C LEU A 54 -2.23 15.82 -20.50
N GLY A 55 -1.30 16.00 -19.56
CA GLY A 55 -1.15 17.25 -18.81
C GLY A 55 -2.29 17.49 -17.81
N GLU A 56 -3.09 16.46 -17.51
CA GLU A 56 -4.30 16.54 -16.70
C GLU A 56 -4.24 15.63 -15.47
N ILE A 57 -5.08 15.93 -14.48
CA ILE A 57 -5.33 15.06 -13.33
C ILE A 57 -6.64 14.33 -13.57
N VAL A 58 -6.58 13.01 -13.65
CA VAL A 58 -7.76 12.16 -13.78
C VAL A 58 -8.15 11.65 -12.41
N GLU A 59 -9.41 11.87 -12.04
CA GLU A 59 -10.00 11.28 -10.84
C GLU A 59 -10.67 9.94 -11.18
N ILE A 60 -10.32 8.92 -10.42
CA ILE A 60 -10.89 7.59 -10.50
C ILE A 60 -11.77 7.40 -9.28
N ASN A 61 -12.97 6.86 -9.46
CA ASN A 61 -13.82 6.38 -8.38
C ASN A 61 -13.91 4.86 -8.42
N SER A 62 -13.68 4.18 -7.30
CA SER A 62 -13.74 2.72 -7.23
C SER A 62 -15.13 2.14 -7.53
N LYS A 63 -16.21 2.92 -7.50
CA LYS A 63 -17.58 2.47 -7.83
C LYS A 63 -17.79 2.09 -9.29
N ILE A 64 -16.97 2.62 -10.19
CA ILE A 64 -17.02 2.29 -11.63
C ILE A 64 -16.04 1.18 -12.02
N ALA A 65 -15.32 0.63 -11.04
CA ALA A 65 -14.36 -0.43 -11.30
C ALA A 65 -15.06 -1.76 -11.64
N PRO A 66 -14.49 -2.59 -12.54
CA PRO A 66 -15.00 -3.93 -12.82
C PRO A 66 -14.89 -4.88 -11.63
N GLY A 67 -13.90 -4.69 -10.76
CA GLY A 67 -13.75 -5.39 -9.49
C GLY A 67 -14.53 -4.75 -8.35
N LYS A 68 -14.45 -5.34 -7.17
CA LYS A 68 -15.13 -4.83 -5.96
C LYS A 68 -14.13 -4.11 -5.07
N LEU A 69 -14.49 -2.93 -4.59
CA LEU A 69 -13.79 -2.27 -3.49
C LEU A 69 -14.79 -1.92 -2.39
N SER A 70 -14.55 -2.44 -1.20
CA SER A 70 -15.26 -2.12 0.04
C SER A 70 -14.29 -1.74 1.15
N ALA A 71 -14.85 -1.28 2.26
CA ALA A 71 -14.12 -1.01 3.48
C ALA A 71 -14.82 -1.61 4.69
N THR A 72 -14.04 -1.92 5.74
CA THR A 72 -14.52 -2.60 6.94
C THR A 72 -13.71 -2.17 8.17
N THR A 73 -14.19 -2.57 9.36
CA THR A 73 -13.44 -2.42 10.61
C THR A 73 -12.76 -3.75 10.97
N THR A 74 -11.75 -3.69 11.83
CA THR A 74 -10.95 -4.88 12.20
C THR A 74 -11.80 -6.05 12.73
N GLN A 75 -12.88 -5.78 13.47
CA GLN A 75 -13.74 -6.80 14.09
C GLN A 75 -14.63 -7.56 13.09
N ARG A 76 -14.72 -7.08 11.84
CA ARG A 76 -15.58 -7.66 10.79
C ARG A 76 -14.78 -8.40 9.72
N VAL A 77 -13.47 -8.56 9.92
CA VAL A 77 -12.61 -9.26 8.97
C VAL A 77 -12.69 -10.76 9.24
N ASP A 78 -13.05 -11.53 8.20
CA ASP A 78 -12.85 -12.97 8.17
C ASP A 78 -11.65 -13.29 7.26
N LEU A 79 -10.54 -13.72 7.87
CA LEU A 79 -9.29 -13.96 7.15
C LEU A 79 -9.38 -15.07 6.10
N SER A 80 -10.35 -15.99 6.22
CA SER A 80 -10.54 -17.07 5.26
C SER A 80 -11.03 -16.59 3.88
N GLU A 81 -11.49 -15.33 3.79
CA GLU A 81 -11.95 -14.73 2.54
C GLU A 81 -10.82 -14.21 1.64
N TYR A 82 -9.58 -14.13 2.13
CA TYR A 82 -8.50 -13.39 1.46
C TYR A 82 -7.34 -14.28 1.01
N ASP A 83 -6.82 -13.99 -0.18
CA ASP A 83 -5.66 -14.66 -0.76
C ASP A 83 -4.34 -13.93 -0.45
N LEU A 84 -4.43 -12.63 -0.16
CA LEU A 84 -3.30 -11.72 0.03
C LEU A 84 -3.68 -10.58 0.98
N VAL A 85 -2.73 -10.16 1.81
CA VAL A 85 -2.87 -8.97 2.65
C VAL A 85 -1.92 -7.88 2.19
N ALA A 86 -2.39 -6.63 2.07
CA ALA A 86 -1.54 -5.47 1.87
C ALA A 86 -1.42 -4.64 3.16
N LEU A 87 -0.18 -4.37 3.58
CA LEU A 87 0.12 -3.52 4.72
C LEU A 87 0.30 -2.07 4.25
N ALA A 88 -0.65 -1.18 4.57
CA ALA A 88 -0.74 0.17 4.02
C ALA A 88 -0.97 1.26 5.09
N MET A 89 -0.61 0.99 6.35
CA MET A 89 -0.60 1.97 7.44
C MET A 89 0.82 2.41 7.78
N GLN A 90 0.94 3.49 8.56
CA GLN A 90 2.20 3.87 9.17
C GLN A 90 2.59 2.85 10.26
N GLU A 91 3.89 2.62 10.43
CA GLU A 91 4.41 1.65 11.42
C GLU A 91 3.80 1.80 12.83
N PRO A 92 3.68 3.01 13.41
CA PRO A 92 3.13 3.16 14.75
C PRO A 92 1.66 2.78 14.87
N GLN A 93 0.90 2.72 13.76
CA GLN A 93 -0.52 2.41 13.78
C GLN A 93 -0.76 0.91 14.03
N TYR A 94 0.20 0.04 13.71
CA TYR A 94 0.05 -1.40 13.88
C TYR A 94 -0.03 -1.88 15.34
N ARG A 95 0.36 -1.03 16.30
CA ARG A 95 0.14 -1.32 17.74
C ARG A 95 -1.25 -0.95 18.26
N SER A 96 -2.07 -0.29 17.43
CA SER A 96 -3.38 0.20 17.86
C SER A 96 -4.31 -0.97 18.21
N PRO A 97 -5.18 -0.82 19.23
CA PRO A 97 -6.17 -1.84 19.55
C PRO A 97 -7.03 -2.22 18.35
N GLY A 98 -7.32 -3.50 18.20
CA GLY A 98 -8.00 -4.10 17.05
C GLY A 98 -7.07 -4.35 15.86
N VAL A 99 -6.13 -3.46 15.58
CA VAL A 99 -5.17 -3.65 14.47
C VAL A 99 -4.08 -4.63 14.89
N ARG A 100 -3.57 -4.53 16.12
CA ARG A 100 -2.55 -5.44 16.64
C ARG A 100 -3.03 -6.88 16.62
N GLU A 101 -4.25 -7.12 17.08
CA GLU A 101 -4.86 -8.45 17.15
C GLU A 101 -5.11 -9.00 15.74
N LEU A 102 -5.68 -8.19 14.84
CA LEU A 102 -5.86 -8.60 13.45
C LEU A 102 -4.52 -8.91 12.76
N LEU A 103 -3.49 -8.13 13.02
CA LEU A 103 -2.15 -8.36 12.47
C LEU A 103 -1.55 -9.69 12.97
N ASP A 104 -1.75 -10.00 14.25
CA ASP A 104 -1.36 -11.27 14.86
C ASP A 104 -2.12 -12.47 14.26
N ASP A 105 -3.44 -12.32 14.06
CA ASP A 105 -4.27 -13.34 13.43
C ASP A 105 -3.86 -13.58 11.96
N ILE A 106 -3.49 -12.53 11.22
CA ILE A 106 -2.94 -12.63 9.85
C ILE A 106 -1.66 -13.45 9.84
N ALA A 107 -0.76 -13.21 10.80
CA ALA A 107 0.49 -13.94 10.91
C ALA A 107 0.25 -15.44 11.18
N LYS A 108 -0.66 -15.75 12.13
CA LYS A 108 -1.05 -17.13 12.47
C LYS A 108 -1.79 -17.86 11.36
N ALA A 109 -2.52 -17.12 10.52
CA ALA A 109 -3.19 -17.67 9.34
C ALA A 109 -2.24 -17.90 8.16
N GLU A 110 -0.96 -17.51 8.29
CA GLU A 110 0.08 -17.68 7.27
C GLU A 110 -0.28 -17.05 5.91
N LEU A 111 -1.03 -15.94 5.94
CA LEU A 111 -1.39 -15.22 4.73
C LEU A 111 -0.19 -14.46 4.16
N PRO A 112 0.06 -14.52 2.84
CA PRO A 112 1.13 -13.73 2.23
C PRO A 112 0.82 -12.24 2.32
N CYS A 113 1.83 -11.45 2.70
CA CYS A 113 1.72 -10.02 2.95
C CYS A 113 2.60 -9.21 1.99
N ILE A 114 2.01 -8.22 1.32
CA ILE A 114 2.71 -7.19 0.56
C ILE A 114 2.69 -5.87 1.34
N SER A 115 3.86 -5.37 1.74
CA SER A 115 3.93 -4.06 2.41
C SER A 115 4.12 -2.94 1.41
N ILE A 116 3.26 -1.92 1.46
CA ILE A 116 3.45 -0.63 0.77
C ILE A 116 3.83 0.49 1.75
N MET A 117 4.31 0.11 2.94
CA MET A 117 4.70 1.02 4.00
C MET A 117 6.02 1.72 3.68
N ASN A 118 6.20 2.95 4.18
CA ASN A 118 7.50 3.63 4.12
C ASN A 118 8.56 2.97 5.01
N MET A 119 8.13 2.41 6.15
CA MET A 119 8.97 1.64 7.07
C MET A 119 8.82 0.16 6.73
N PRO A 120 9.87 -0.53 6.27
CA PRO A 120 9.88 -1.97 6.05
C PRO A 120 9.44 -2.71 7.32
N PRO A 121 8.54 -3.69 7.22
CA PRO A 121 8.28 -4.59 8.34
C PRO A 121 9.55 -5.36 8.73
N LEU A 122 9.75 -5.61 10.02
CA LEU A 122 10.87 -6.43 10.51
C LEU A 122 10.97 -7.81 9.82
N PRO A 123 9.86 -8.53 9.54
CA PRO A 123 9.93 -9.83 8.86
C PRO A 123 10.50 -9.72 7.45
N TYR A 124 10.27 -8.61 6.74
CA TYR A 124 10.90 -8.38 5.44
C TYR A 124 12.42 -8.19 5.58
N LEU A 125 12.85 -7.37 6.55
CA LEU A 125 14.27 -7.12 6.79
C LEU A 125 15.01 -8.41 7.21
N ALA A 126 14.33 -9.32 7.93
CA ALA A 126 14.87 -10.62 8.31
C ALA A 126 15.26 -11.52 7.12
N ARG A 127 14.77 -11.21 5.92
CA ARG A 127 15.14 -11.92 4.68
C ARG A 127 16.51 -11.49 4.14
N ILE A 128 17.12 -10.42 4.65
CA ILE A 128 18.39 -9.88 4.17
C ILE A 128 19.55 -10.63 4.84
N PRO A 129 20.41 -11.35 4.08
CA PRO A 129 21.51 -12.10 4.67
C PRO A 129 22.48 -11.19 5.44
N GLY A 130 22.81 -11.59 6.67
CA GLY A 130 23.76 -10.89 7.53
C GLY A 130 23.22 -9.64 8.23
N LEU A 131 21.92 -9.36 8.16
CA LEU A 131 21.30 -8.25 8.89
C LEU A 131 20.88 -8.68 10.30
N GLU A 132 21.43 -8.03 11.32
CA GLU A 132 21.09 -8.28 12.73
C GLU A 132 19.77 -7.61 13.12
N ILE A 133 18.66 -8.35 13.01
CA ILE A 133 17.29 -7.82 13.19
C ILE A 133 17.03 -7.33 14.60
N THR A 134 17.50 -8.04 15.63
CA THR A 134 17.29 -7.62 17.03
C THR A 134 17.90 -6.25 17.33
N ALA A 135 19.00 -5.88 16.65
CA ALA A 135 19.61 -4.55 16.80
C ALA A 135 18.71 -3.42 16.27
N LEU A 136 17.72 -3.75 15.42
CA LEU A 136 16.77 -2.81 14.83
C LEU A 136 15.52 -2.61 15.70
N ASN A 137 15.27 -3.41 16.74
CA ASN A 137 14.04 -3.32 17.56
C ASN A 137 13.77 -1.90 18.07
N LYS A 138 14.82 -1.16 18.46
CA LYS A 138 14.74 0.23 18.93
C LYS A 138 14.32 1.25 17.86
N CYS A 139 14.33 0.87 16.59
CA CYS A 139 13.91 1.71 15.46
C CYS A 139 12.40 1.61 15.17
N TYR A 140 11.69 0.73 15.87
CA TYR A 140 10.26 0.50 15.73
C TYR A 140 9.54 1.01 16.98
N THR A 141 8.34 1.54 16.78
CA THR A 141 7.50 2.02 17.89
C THR A 141 7.06 0.84 18.75
N ASP A 142 6.78 -0.29 18.11
CA ASP A 142 6.50 -1.55 18.78
C ASP A 142 6.92 -2.72 17.87
N HIS A 143 8.11 -3.28 18.12
CA HIS A 143 8.60 -4.40 17.32
C HIS A 143 7.82 -5.70 17.56
N THR A 144 7.13 -5.83 18.70
CA THR A 144 6.50 -7.10 19.13
C THR A 144 5.30 -7.47 18.27
N VAL A 145 4.70 -6.50 17.56
CA VAL A 145 3.59 -6.74 16.62
C VAL A 145 3.99 -7.63 15.43
N TRP A 146 5.29 -7.84 15.21
CA TRP A 146 5.83 -8.60 14.09
C TRP A 146 6.31 -10.00 14.46
N GLU A 147 6.32 -10.39 15.73
CA GLU A 147 7.01 -11.59 16.23
C GLU A 147 6.50 -12.92 15.66
N ASN A 148 5.22 -12.99 15.31
CA ASN A 148 4.60 -14.21 14.79
C ASN A 148 4.66 -14.34 13.25
N PHE A 149 5.19 -13.34 12.55
CA PHE A 149 5.30 -13.43 11.09
C PHE A 149 6.47 -14.32 10.67
N ASP A 150 6.19 -15.22 9.72
CA ASP A 150 7.23 -15.85 8.92
C ASP A 150 7.81 -14.82 7.90
N PRO A 151 9.12 -14.54 7.94
CA PRO A 151 9.79 -13.73 6.92
C PRO A 151 9.50 -14.17 5.47
N ALA A 152 9.33 -15.47 5.20
CA ALA A 152 9.07 -15.99 3.85
C ALA A 152 7.72 -15.52 3.27
N LEU A 153 6.78 -15.14 4.14
CA LEU A 153 5.43 -14.69 3.80
C LEU A 153 5.31 -13.17 3.68
N VAL A 154 6.39 -12.40 3.87
CA VAL A 154 6.32 -10.93 3.78
C VAL A 154 7.21 -10.41 2.65
N THR A 155 6.63 -9.61 1.77
CA THR A 155 7.37 -8.83 0.77
C THR A 155 7.12 -7.33 0.93
N LEU A 156 7.93 -6.52 0.25
CA LEU A 156 7.94 -5.06 0.35
C LEU A 156 7.88 -4.43 -1.03
N CYS A 157 7.12 -3.35 -1.13
CA CYS A 157 7.14 -2.38 -2.21
C CYS A 157 8.01 -1.18 -1.83
N SER A 158 8.73 -0.62 -2.80
CA SER A 158 9.37 0.68 -2.63
C SER A 158 8.32 1.77 -2.32
N PRO A 159 8.61 2.71 -1.40
CA PRO A 159 7.77 3.89 -1.14
C PRO A 159 7.96 4.95 -2.25
N ASP A 160 7.69 4.52 -3.48
CA ASP A 160 7.94 5.28 -4.69
C ASP A 160 6.80 6.28 -4.97
N PRO A 161 5.52 5.85 -5.07
CA PRO A 161 4.41 6.75 -5.31
C PRO A 161 4.22 7.71 -4.13
N GLN A 162 4.18 9.02 -4.41
CA GLN A 162 3.91 10.02 -3.38
C GLN A 162 2.47 10.48 -3.52
N ALA A 163 1.71 10.35 -2.43
CA ALA A 163 0.31 10.71 -2.38
C ALA A 163 -0.03 11.35 -1.03
N PHE A 164 -1.07 12.17 -1.01
CA PHE A 164 -1.54 12.87 0.17
C PHE A 164 -3.06 13.03 0.14
N ARG A 165 -3.67 13.26 1.29
CA ARG A 165 -5.08 13.66 1.41
C ARG A 165 -5.15 15.19 1.38
N PRO A 166 -5.85 15.80 0.41
CA PRO A 166 -6.08 17.24 0.46
C PRO A 166 -6.91 17.60 1.70
N PRO A 167 -6.60 18.72 2.40
CA PRO A 167 -7.26 19.07 3.66
C PRO A 167 -8.74 19.43 3.50
N ASP A 168 -9.14 20.01 2.37
CA ASP A 168 -10.51 20.47 2.10
C ASP A 168 -11.40 19.43 1.41
N GLU A 169 -10.91 18.20 1.29
CA GLU A 169 -11.61 17.10 0.62
C GLU A 169 -12.04 16.02 1.61
N LYS A 170 -13.03 15.23 1.19
CA LYS A 170 -13.49 14.09 2.00
C LYS A 170 -12.36 13.06 2.19
N ILE A 171 -12.39 12.33 3.30
CA ILE A 171 -11.35 11.36 3.68
C ILE A 171 -11.21 10.18 2.70
N ASN A 172 -12.21 9.92 1.85
CA ASN A 172 -12.14 8.91 0.79
C ASN A 172 -11.38 9.39 -0.47
N LEU A 173 -10.88 10.62 -0.52
CA LEU A 173 -10.05 11.12 -1.62
C LEU A 173 -8.54 11.02 -1.29
N LEU A 174 -7.78 10.48 -2.23
CA LEU A 174 -6.32 10.50 -2.23
C LEU A 174 -5.80 11.18 -3.51
N GLN A 175 -4.88 12.12 -3.38
CA GLN A 175 -4.22 12.78 -4.51
C GLN A 175 -2.78 12.31 -4.66
N VAL A 176 -2.44 11.80 -5.84
CA VAL A 176 -1.07 11.43 -6.19
C VAL A 176 -0.32 12.65 -6.69
N GLY A 177 0.75 13.03 -6.01
CA GLY A 177 1.66 14.09 -6.45
C GLY A 177 2.73 13.58 -7.42
N LEU A 178 3.33 12.42 -7.10
CA LEU A 178 4.37 11.80 -7.92
C LEU A 178 3.94 10.38 -8.34
N PRO A 179 3.49 10.19 -9.60
CA PRO A 179 2.87 8.95 -10.05
C PRO A 179 3.92 7.91 -10.51
N THR A 180 4.83 7.54 -9.61
CA THR A 180 5.81 6.47 -9.88
C THR A 180 5.25 5.10 -9.52
N ASN A 181 5.96 4.03 -9.90
CA ASN A 181 5.48 2.66 -9.74
C ASN A 181 5.86 2.09 -8.37
N PHE A 182 5.01 1.23 -7.81
CA PHE A 182 5.43 0.33 -6.74
C PHE A 182 6.41 -0.69 -7.30
N LYS A 183 7.62 -0.78 -6.74
CA LYS A 183 8.58 -1.83 -7.07
C LYS A 183 8.58 -2.84 -5.95
N VAL A 184 8.04 -4.02 -6.21
CA VAL A 184 7.87 -5.08 -5.22
C VAL A 184 8.94 -6.15 -5.38
N ALA A 185 9.51 -6.63 -4.28
CA ALA A 185 10.36 -7.81 -4.32
C ALA A 185 9.50 -9.08 -4.48
N ARG A 186 10.06 -10.13 -5.08
CA ARG A 186 9.44 -11.46 -5.05
C ARG A 186 9.26 -11.96 -3.61
N PHE A 187 8.27 -12.82 -3.41
CA PHE A 187 8.24 -13.66 -2.22
C PHE A 187 9.36 -14.69 -2.27
N ASP A 188 9.57 -15.39 -1.15
CA ASP A 188 10.44 -16.55 -1.14
C ASP A 188 9.87 -17.64 -2.08
N SER A 189 8.61 -18.00 -1.84
CA SER A 189 7.83 -18.94 -2.67
C SER A 189 7.53 -18.41 -4.07
N ASP A 190 7.70 -19.28 -5.08
CA ASP A 190 7.26 -19.03 -6.45
C ASP A 190 5.73 -18.95 -6.56
N GLN A 191 4.99 -19.68 -5.73
CA GLN A 191 3.52 -19.65 -5.72
C GLN A 191 2.99 -18.27 -5.29
N HIS A 192 3.49 -17.73 -4.18
CA HIS A 192 3.10 -16.37 -3.74
C HIS A 192 3.62 -15.30 -4.71
N THR A 193 4.80 -15.52 -5.30
CA THR A 193 5.32 -14.64 -6.35
C THR A 193 4.42 -14.65 -7.61
N ALA A 194 3.79 -15.78 -7.96
CA ALA A 194 2.86 -15.85 -9.07
C ALA A 194 1.62 -14.97 -8.86
N ILE A 195 1.11 -14.89 -7.61
CA ILE A 195 0.00 -13.98 -7.26
C ILE A 195 0.36 -12.54 -7.62
N ILE A 196 1.45 -11.99 -7.09
CA ILE A 196 1.82 -10.59 -7.33
C ILE A 196 2.23 -10.30 -8.78
N ARG A 197 2.72 -11.30 -9.53
CA ARG A 197 2.95 -11.18 -10.98
C ARG A 197 1.66 -11.13 -11.78
N GLN A 198 0.65 -11.88 -11.36
CA GLN A 198 -0.68 -11.79 -11.95
C GLN A 198 -1.30 -10.41 -11.68
N LEU A 199 -1.20 -9.90 -10.44
CA LEU A 199 -1.64 -8.54 -10.10
C LEU A 199 -0.89 -7.47 -10.91
N GLU A 200 0.42 -7.62 -11.13
CA GLU A 200 1.21 -6.74 -12.01
C GLU A 200 0.66 -6.72 -13.44
N SER A 201 0.45 -7.91 -14.03
CA SER A 201 -0.07 -8.04 -15.39
C SER A 201 -1.47 -7.43 -15.52
N ASP A 202 -2.34 -7.69 -14.55
CA ASP A 202 -3.73 -7.22 -14.60
C ASP A 202 -3.81 -5.70 -14.39
N ILE A 203 -2.96 -5.11 -13.54
CA ILE A 203 -2.82 -3.64 -13.39
C ILE A 203 -2.24 -2.99 -14.66
N ASP A 204 -1.34 -3.68 -15.37
CA ASP A 204 -0.79 -3.20 -16.64
C ASP A 204 -1.83 -3.24 -17.78
N ALA A 205 -2.70 -4.25 -17.77
CA ALA A 205 -3.76 -4.43 -18.74
C ALA A 205 -4.90 -3.40 -18.62
N ILE A 206 -5.00 -2.65 -17.52
CA ILE A 206 -6.03 -1.62 -17.34
C ILE A 206 -6.03 -0.64 -18.53
N ARG A 207 -7.20 -0.50 -19.16
CA ARG A 207 -7.53 0.55 -20.13
C ARG A 207 -8.72 1.33 -19.55
N TYR A 208 -8.42 2.49 -18.97
CA TYR A 208 -9.44 3.32 -18.33
C TYR A 208 -10.14 4.16 -19.37
N ASP A 209 -11.47 4.15 -19.37
CA ASP A 209 -12.27 4.97 -20.27
C ASP A 209 -12.31 6.42 -19.73
N LEU A 210 -11.66 7.33 -20.46
CA LEU A 210 -11.76 8.77 -20.22
C LEU A 210 -12.53 9.40 -21.40
N ASN A 211 -13.81 9.66 -21.19
CA ASN A 211 -14.70 10.31 -22.16
C ASN A 211 -14.82 9.57 -23.51
N GLY A 212 -14.85 8.24 -23.48
CA GLY A 212 -14.93 7.35 -24.64
C GLY A 212 -13.56 6.89 -25.16
N GLU A 213 -12.47 7.42 -24.63
CA GLU A 213 -11.11 7.10 -25.07
C GLU A 213 -10.38 6.21 -24.05
N PRO A 214 -9.89 5.02 -24.45
CA PRO A 214 -9.16 4.14 -23.57
C PRO A 214 -7.74 4.67 -23.33
N ILE A 215 -7.43 5.00 -22.08
CA ILE A 215 -6.12 5.49 -21.66
C ILE A 215 -5.40 4.53 -20.71
N GLU A 216 -4.07 4.60 -20.70
CA GLU A 216 -3.26 3.96 -19.67
C GLU A 216 -3.19 4.82 -18.41
N LEU A 217 -3.37 4.19 -17.25
CA LEU A 217 -3.22 4.86 -15.97
C LEU A 217 -1.82 4.66 -15.39
N PRO A 218 -1.18 5.71 -14.85
CA PRO A 218 0.12 5.61 -14.19
C PRO A 218 0.00 4.91 -12.84
N VAL A 219 1.13 4.79 -12.12
CA VAL A 219 1.27 4.00 -10.89
C VAL A 219 0.94 2.53 -11.15
N LYS A 220 1.98 1.77 -11.50
CA LYS A 220 1.91 0.33 -11.74
C LYS A 220 2.56 -0.44 -10.59
N LEU A 221 2.28 -1.74 -10.53
CA LEU A 221 3.02 -2.70 -9.72
C LEU A 221 4.13 -3.30 -10.58
N ARG A 222 5.37 -3.36 -10.08
CA ARG A 222 6.53 -3.90 -10.81
C ARG A 222 7.23 -4.94 -9.96
N VAL A 223 7.17 -6.21 -10.36
CA VAL A 223 7.76 -7.32 -9.60
C VAL A 223 9.23 -7.50 -9.97
N HIS A 224 10.10 -7.54 -8.97
CA HIS A 224 11.54 -7.69 -9.13
C HIS A 224 12.06 -8.92 -8.37
N GLY A 225 13.09 -9.57 -8.93
CA GLY A 225 13.71 -10.74 -8.30
C GLY A 225 14.58 -10.43 -7.07
N SER A 226 14.99 -9.18 -6.87
CA SER A 226 15.91 -8.78 -5.81
C SER A 226 15.20 -8.17 -4.61
N LEU A 227 15.59 -8.59 -3.41
CA LEU A 227 15.14 -8.03 -2.13
C LEU A 227 15.61 -6.58 -1.90
N PHE A 228 16.59 -6.11 -2.66
CA PHE A 228 17.17 -4.78 -2.47
C PHE A 228 16.47 -3.69 -3.29
N VAL A 229 15.70 -4.06 -4.31
CA VAL A 229 15.02 -3.07 -5.17
C VAL A 229 14.02 -2.21 -4.38
N PRO A 230 13.15 -2.77 -3.52
CA PRO A 230 12.26 -1.96 -2.69
C PRO A 230 12.99 -1.00 -1.74
N LEU A 231 14.22 -1.34 -1.36
CA LEU A 231 15.05 -0.58 -0.41
C LEU A 231 15.87 0.54 -1.07
N ALA A 232 15.82 0.69 -2.40
CA ALA A 232 16.65 1.66 -3.11
C ALA A 232 16.46 3.11 -2.66
N LYS A 233 15.25 3.47 -2.19
CA LYS A 233 14.95 4.80 -1.63
C LYS A 233 15.17 4.91 -0.13
N TRP A 234 15.47 3.80 0.56
CA TRP A 234 15.47 3.77 2.01
C TRP A 234 16.62 4.58 2.62
N SER A 235 17.81 4.55 2.01
CA SER A 235 18.91 5.42 2.42
C SER A 235 18.51 6.91 2.37
N MET A 236 17.77 7.33 1.35
CA MET A 236 17.26 8.71 1.24
C MET A 236 16.23 9.05 2.33
N LEU A 237 15.36 8.10 2.68
CA LEU A 237 14.36 8.27 3.75
C LEU A 237 15.04 8.38 5.12
N LEU A 238 16.00 7.49 5.41
CA LEU A 238 16.75 7.47 6.67
C LEU A 238 17.62 8.71 6.85
N THR A 239 18.29 9.18 5.79
CA THR A 239 19.16 10.36 5.87
C THR A 239 18.38 11.68 5.79
N GLY A 240 17.05 11.64 5.72
CA GLY A 240 16.20 12.82 5.84
C GLY A 240 16.44 13.85 4.74
N ASN A 241 16.44 13.46 3.47
CA ASN A 241 16.48 14.44 2.37
C ASN A 241 15.17 15.24 2.20
N TYR A 242 14.19 15.09 3.08
CA TYR A 242 13.05 16.00 3.20
C TYR A 242 13.42 17.26 3.99
N ARG A 243 14.31 18.06 3.40
CA ARG A 243 14.39 19.48 3.75
C ARG A 243 13.17 20.13 3.13
N CYS A 244 12.31 20.75 3.92
CA CYS A 244 11.29 21.62 3.37
C CYS A 244 12.00 22.90 2.92
N VAL A 245 12.27 22.97 1.62
CA VAL A 245 12.91 24.12 0.99
C VAL A 245 11.89 25.25 0.96
N ARG A 246 12.19 26.32 1.69
CA ARG A 246 11.50 27.61 1.61
C ARG A 246 12.25 28.49 0.61
N GLU A 247 11.69 29.65 0.28
CA GLU A 247 12.29 30.57 -0.71
C GLU A 247 13.75 30.96 -0.38
N ARG A 248 14.13 31.00 0.90
CA ARG A 248 15.45 31.46 1.36
C ARG A 248 16.20 30.52 2.30
N ASP A 249 15.55 29.48 2.82
CA ASP A 249 16.12 28.59 3.82
C ASP A 249 15.56 27.16 3.73
N MET A 250 16.08 26.27 4.58
CA MET A 250 15.57 24.92 4.75
C MET A 250 15.08 24.75 6.19
N GLN A 251 13.89 24.19 6.36
CA GLN A 251 13.40 23.77 7.67
C GLN A 251 13.30 22.23 7.75
N PRO A 252 13.48 21.63 8.94
CA PRO A 252 13.14 20.24 9.18
C PRO A 252 11.65 19.96 8.89
N ILE A 253 11.33 18.82 8.28
CA ILE A 253 9.94 18.45 7.98
C ILE A 253 9.04 18.40 9.22
N LYS A 254 9.58 18.03 10.38
CA LYS A 254 8.84 18.03 11.66
C LYS A 254 8.27 19.40 12.03
N ASP A 255 8.92 20.48 11.59
CA ASP A 255 8.52 21.86 11.88
C ASP A 255 7.61 22.42 10.77
N ALA A 256 7.45 21.67 9.67
CA ALA A 256 6.67 22.05 8.49
C ALA A 256 5.29 21.41 8.40
N VAL A 257 5.04 20.34 9.17
CA VAL A 257 3.78 19.58 9.16
C VAL A 257 3.07 19.83 10.49
N HIS A 258 1.83 20.33 10.43
CA HIS A 258 0.96 20.60 11.57
C HIS A 258 -0.25 19.67 11.54
#